data_AF-A0A356B3Z4-F1
#
_entry.id   AF-A0A356B3Z4-F1
#
_cell.length_a   1.000
_cell.length_b   1.000
_cell.length_c   1.000
_cell.angle_alpha   90.00
_cell.angle_beta   90.00
_cell.angle_gamma   90.00
#
_symmetry.space_group_name_H-M   'P 1'
#
loop_
_entity.id
_entity.type
_entity.pdbx_description
1 polymer ?
#
loop_
_entity_poly.entity_id
_entity_poly.type
_entity_poly.pdbx_seq_one_letter_code
_entity_poly.pdbx_strand_id
1 'polypeptide(L)'
;TQKISWNTVNPFPHQSFKWKGLDGSHVLAHFFPENTYNGRATPKSAADIEKNYIDKDVSCCALMVYGDGDGGGGPGETHLENLKRMENLLGIPPVKPGQVTEFIKEWEKDASKFQEWKGELYLECHHGTYTTLGRNKRYNRKAEVLLRDIEWKTALADYMGLMPYPKDQLDAWWKKVLFNQFHDVIPGSSIKRVYDESWEEYETIIGEMEEFDQHLEQKISEYIYLPEDCYIVWNSLSWDRNETICLGEKHLKVTLPSMGYAIVNNKDFVPNTEDELSAEENRISNGILDITFDDDGTVASVIDVITGIEQIPKGEKGNRLSVYRDIGDAWDFIPSYREFIPHKPILTDKRFYIDGIRACGEFHYLYEQSVIQQKVYLIKGDPLLRFDTFADWRNKETMLRTSFPHDLLAEEAVCDIQFGNIRRPTTANSTQDMAKDEIPA
;
A
#
# COMPACT_ATOMS: atom_id res chain seq x y z
N THR A 1 0.40 12.74 -18.01
CA THR A 1 1.27 12.59 -16.83
C THR A 1 2.72 12.72 -17.27
N GLN A 2 3.65 13.00 -16.35
CA GLN A 2 5.04 13.31 -16.67
C GLN A 2 6.05 12.30 -16.11
N LYS A 3 5.83 11.79 -14.89
CA LYS A 3 6.82 10.97 -14.17
C LYS A 3 7.28 9.72 -14.91
N ILE A 4 6.43 9.09 -15.73
CA ILE A 4 6.80 7.89 -16.50
C ILE A 4 7.94 8.15 -17.50
N SER A 5 8.16 9.41 -17.91
CA SER A 5 9.32 9.74 -18.74
C SER A 5 10.65 9.70 -17.97
N TRP A 6 10.63 9.47 -16.66
CA TRP A 6 11.80 9.34 -15.80
C TRP A 6 12.25 7.89 -15.64
N ASN A 7 11.58 6.95 -16.32
CA ASN A 7 12.03 5.55 -16.37
C ASN A 7 13.52 5.48 -16.74
N THR A 8 14.25 4.68 -15.98
CA THR A 8 15.71 4.64 -16.00
C THR A 8 16.25 3.69 -17.07
N VAL A 9 15.49 2.63 -17.40
CA VAL A 9 15.91 1.57 -18.32
C VAL A 9 15.04 1.54 -19.56
N ASN A 10 13.72 1.57 -19.42
CA ASN A 10 12.78 1.44 -20.54
C ASN A 10 12.00 2.74 -20.78
N PRO A 11 12.37 3.52 -21.81
CA PRO A 11 11.54 4.62 -22.29
C PRO A 11 10.16 4.10 -22.68
N PHE A 12 9.11 4.77 -22.19
CA PHE A 12 7.75 4.38 -22.51
C PHE A 12 7.46 4.63 -24.01
N PRO A 13 6.79 3.70 -24.72
CA PRO A 13 6.77 3.69 -26.18
C PRO A 13 5.82 4.72 -26.82
N HIS A 14 4.96 5.38 -26.04
CA HIS A 14 3.96 6.33 -26.55
C HIS A 14 3.86 7.60 -25.71
N GLN A 15 3.65 8.73 -26.36
CA GLN A 15 3.23 9.97 -25.71
C GLN A 15 1.76 10.27 -25.95
N SER A 16 1.10 9.67 -26.93
CA SER A 16 -0.34 9.83 -27.19
C SER A 16 -1.00 8.46 -27.38
N PHE A 17 -1.71 7.99 -26.35
CA PHE A 17 -2.22 6.62 -26.32
C PHE A 17 -3.56 6.49 -25.57
N LYS A 18 -4.24 5.35 -25.73
CA LYS A 18 -5.38 4.94 -24.91
C LYS A 18 -4.85 4.13 -23.74
N TRP A 19 -5.03 4.61 -22.51
CA TRP A 19 -4.70 3.85 -21.32
C TRP A 19 -5.92 3.06 -20.87
N LYS A 20 -5.82 1.73 -20.94
CA LYS A 20 -6.90 0.81 -20.63
C LYS A 20 -6.72 0.16 -19.27
N GLY A 21 -7.74 0.32 -18.43
CA GLY A 21 -7.84 -0.29 -17.11
C GLY A 21 -8.04 -1.80 -17.17
N LEU A 22 -8.03 -2.43 -15.99
CA LEU A 22 -8.17 -3.89 -15.85
C LEU A 22 -9.56 -4.39 -16.28
N ASP A 23 -10.58 -3.57 -16.10
CA ASP A 23 -11.98 -3.83 -16.48
C ASP A 23 -12.27 -3.58 -17.98
N GLY A 24 -11.29 -3.06 -18.73
CA GLY A 24 -11.42 -2.71 -20.14
C GLY A 24 -11.92 -1.30 -20.43
N SER A 25 -12.27 -0.51 -19.40
CA SER A 25 -12.46 0.93 -19.54
C SER A 25 -11.15 1.60 -19.99
N HIS A 26 -11.22 2.76 -20.63
CA HIS A 26 -10.01 3.47 -21.04
C HIS A 26 -10.16 4.99 -20.94
N VAL A 27 -9.02 5.65 -20.80
CA VAL A 27 -8.87 7.11 -20.90
C VAL A 27 -7.84 7.44 -21.97
N LEU A 28 -7.93 8.64 -22.55
CA LEU A 28 -6.86 9.14 -23.41
C LEU A 28 -5.74 9.70 -22.53
N ALA A 29 -4.50 9.30 -22.79
CA ALA A 29 -3.33 9.73 -22.05
C ALA A 29 -2.34 10.46 -22.97
N HIS A 30 -1.87 11.61 -22.51
CA HIS A 30 -0.78 12.35 -23.14
C HIS A 30 0.39 12.54 -22.16
N PHE A 31 1.60 12.18 -22.58
CA PHE A 31 2.85 12.46 -21.88
C PHE A 31 3.56 13.62 -22.56
N PHE A 32 4.22 14.49 -21.79
CA PHE A 32 4.79 15.73 -22.34
C PHE A 32 6.11 15.42 -23.06
N PRO A 33 6.24 15.73 -24.37
CA PRO A 33 7.47 15.38 -25.10
C PRO A 33 8.73 16.14 -24.65
N GLU A 34 8.57 17.25 -23.92
CA GLU A 34 9.70 17.95 -23.28
C GLU A 34 10.26 17.20 -22.07
N ASN A 35 9.60 16.12 -21.62
CA ASN A 35 9.96 15.35 -20.43
C ASN A 35 10.09 16.23 -19.16
N THR A 36 9.26 17.28 -19.07
CA THR A 36 9.16 18.15 -17.90
C THR A 36 7.80 18.83 -17.85
N TYR A 37 7.35 19.19 -16.64
CA TYR A 37 6.28 20.17 -16.43
C TYR A 37 6.82 21.55 -16.03
N ASN A 38 8.15 21.68 -15.87
CA ASN A 38 8.87 22.90 -15.56
C ASN A 38 9.49 23.52 -16.83
N GLY A 39 8.78 23.47 -17.95
CA GLY A 39 9.29 23.95 -19.23
C GLY A 39 9.59 25.44 -19.20
N ARG A 40 10.67 25.85 -19.87
CA ARG A 40 11.12 27.26 -19.92
C ARG A 40 10.46 28.05 -21.06
N ALA A 41 9.57 27.42 -21.82
CA ALA A 41 8.92 27.98 -23.00
C ALA A 41 9.94 28.69 -23.92
N THR A 42 11.04 28.02 -24.26
CA THR A 42 12.08 28.60 -25.13
C THR A 42 12.02 28.00 -26.53
N PRO A 43 12.69 28.58 -27.55
CA PRO A 43 12.79 27.94 -28.87
C PRO A 43 13.37 26.53 -28.80
N LYS A 44 14.28 26.29 -27.83
CA LYS A 44 14.80 24.96 -27.52
C LYS A 44 13.70 24.01 -27.03
N SER A 45 12.79 24.47 -26.18
CA SER A 45 11.64 23.67 -25.72
C SER A 45 10.79 23.18 -26.89
N ALA A 46 10.47 24.06 -27.85
CA ALA A 46 9.70 23.68 -29.03
C ALA A 46 10.43 22.66 -29.93
N ALA A 47 11.74 22.88 -30.15
CA ALA A 47 12.57 21.96 -30.93
C ALA A 47 12.74 20.59 -30.25
N ASP A 48 12.92 20.58 -28.92
CA ASP A 48 13.04 19.34 -28.15
C ASP A 48 11.71 18.56 -28.18
N ILE A 49 10.55 19.24 -28.08
CA ILE A 49 9.24 18.61 -28.24
C ILE A 49 9.09 17.98 -29.62
N GLU A 50 9.39 18.70 -30.71
CA GLU A 50 9.30 18.16 -32.08
C GLU A 50 10.18 16.92 -32.29
N LYS A 51 11.40 16.99 -31.73
CA LYS A 51 12.37 15.91 -31.82
C LYS A 51 11.92 14.68 -31.03
N ASN A 52 11.44 14.89 -29.81
CA ASN A 52 11.14 13.83 -28.85
C ASN A 52 9.71 13.30 -28.97
N TYR A 53 8.82 13.95 -29.75
CA TYR A 53 7.46 13.48 -29.92
C TYR A 53 7.40 12.23 -30.81
N ILE A 54 7.33 11.06 -30.16
CA ILE A 54 7.33 9.73 -30.78
C ILE A 54 6.11 9.56 -31.69
N ASP A 55 4.94 10.01 -31.23
CA ASP A 55 3.67 9.85 -31.93
C ASP A 55 3.33 11.02 -32.88
N LYS A 56 4.34 11.79 -33.34
CA LYS A 56 4.11 12.95 -34.22
C LYS A 56 3.54 12.61 -35.60
N ASP A 57 3.73 11.38 -36.06
CA ASP A 57 3.10 10.87 -37.29
C ASP A 57 1.65 10.40 -37.04
N VAL A 58 1.24 10.28 -35.77
CA VAL A 58 -0.11 9.86 -35.35
C VAL A 58 -0.98 11.07 -35.05
N SER A 59 -0.45 12.07 -34.34
CA SER A 59 -1.13 13.34 -34.06
C SER A 59 -0.22 14.54 -34.29
N CYS A 60 -0.78 15.58 -34.92
CA CYS A 60 -0.02 16.78 -35.28
C CYS A 60 0.15 17.78 -34.13
N CYS A 61 -0.41 17.51 -32.95
CA CYS A 61 -0.38 18.39 -31.78
C CYS A 61 0.34 17.72 -30.61
N ALA A 62 1.17 18.50 -29.91
CA ALA A 62 1.85 18.11 -28.68
C ALA A 62 1.71 19.23 -27.64
N LEU A 63 1.69 18.87 -26.36
CA LEU A 63 1.55 19.84 -25.28
C LEU A 63 2.92 20.28 -24.74
N MET A 64 3.18 21.60 -24.79
CA MET A 64 4.26 22.24 -24.05
C MET A 64 3.72 22.73 -22.70
N VAL A 65 4.26 22.19 -21.61
CA VAL A 65 3.90 22.61 -20.24
C VAL A 65 5.05 23.45 -19.69
N TYR A 66 4.73 24.66 -19.24
CA TYR A 66 5.73 25.64 -18.84
C TYR A 66 5.40 26.33 -17.53
N GLY A 67 6.45 26.80 -16.85
CA GLY A 67 6.36 27.49 -15.57
C GLY A 67 7.35 26.93 -14.55
N ASP A 68 7.38 27.56 -13.38
CA ASP A 68 8.23 27.16 -12.27
C ASP A 68 7.39 26.35 -11.28
N GLY A 69 7.39 25.02 -11.43
CA GLY A 69 6.76 24.05 -10.52
C GLY A 69 7.63 23.74 -9.30
N ASP A 70 7.36 22.63 -8.62
CA ASP A 70 8.10 22.19 -7.42
C ASP A 70 8.20 23.28 -6.32
N GLY A 71 7.13 24.07 -6.18
CA GLY A 71 7.04 25.21 -5.26
C GLY A 71 7.43 26.57 -5.85
N GLY A 72 7.71 26.68 -7.15
CA GLY A 72 8.24 27.88 -7.82
C GLY A 72 7.26 28.98 -8.21
N GLY A 73 5.94 28.81 -8.02
CA GLY A 73 4.94 29.88 -8.21
C GLY A 73 4.37 30.05 -9.63
N GLY A 74 4.65 29.13 -10.57
CA GLY A 74 4.01 29.08 -11.90
C GLY A 74 4.74 29.88 -13.00
N PRO A 75 4.09 30.17 -14.14
CA PRO A 75 4.75 30.83 -15.27
C PRO A 75 4.93 32.35 -15.08
N GLY A 76 6.18 32.81 -15.12
CA GLY A 76 6.54 34.24 -15.12
C GLY A 76 6.58 34.95 -16.50
N GLU A 77 6.90 36.26 -16.47
CA GLU A 77 6.93 37.17 -17.64
C GLU A 77 7.78 36.66 -18.80
N THR A 78 8.97 36.12 -18.53
CA THR A 78 9.88 35.59 -19.56
C THR A 78 9.23 34.48 -20.38
N HIS A 79 8.43 33.61 -19.76
CA HIS A 79 7.71 32.55 -20.48
C HIS A 79 6.73 33.17 -21.48
N LEU A 80 5.97 34.18 -21.06
CA LEU A 80 4.97 34.85 -21.91
C LEU A 80 5.62 35.59 -23.08
N GLU A 81 6.75 36.26 -22.85
CA GLU A 81 7.49 36.96 -23.90
C GLU A 81 8.11 35.99 -24.91
N ASN A 82 8.62 34.84 -24.46
CA ASN A 82 9.11 33.82 -25.38
C ASN A 82 7.97 33.22 -26.22
N LEU A 83 6.83 32.89 -25.61
CA LEU A 83 5.67 32.33 -26.32
C LEU A 83 5.20 33.26 -27.44
N LYS A 84 5.09 34.56 -27.18
CA LYS A 84 4.75 35.57 -28.22
C LYS A 84 5.74 35.56 -29.37
N ARG A 85 7.03 35.39 -29.09
CA ARG A 85 8.08 35.35 -30.13
C ARG A 85 8.09 34.05 -30.92
N MET A 86 7.63 32.95 -30.33
CA MET A 86 7.62 31.62 -30.93
C MET A 86 6.34 31.30 -31.73
N GLU A 87 5.33 32.17 -31.71
CA GLU A 87 4.03 31.92 -32.36
C GLU A 87 4.16 31.44 -33.81
N ASN A 88 5.08 32.04 -34.56
CA ASN A 88 5.42 31.63 -35.93
C ASN A 88 6.90 31.89 -36.24
N LEU A 89 7.79 31.45 -35.36
CA LEU A 89 9.23 31.61 -35.55
C LEU A 89 9.75 30.58 -36.55
N LEU A 90 10.34 31.04 -37.66
CA LEU A 90 10.88 30.16 -38.70
C LEU A 90 11.94 29.21 -38.13
N GLY A 91 11.77 27.90 -38.38
CA GLY A 91 12.72 26.85 -37.98
C GLY A 91 12.34 26.08 -36.71
N ILE A 92 11.19 26.38 -36.10
CA ILE A 92 10.56 25.57 -35.05
C ILE A 92 9.07 25.37 -35.36
N PRO A 93 8.38 24.39 -34.74
CA PRO A 93 6.94 24.26 -34.86
C PRO A 93 6.23 25.51 -34.33
N PRO A 94 5.11 25.93 -34.95
CA PRO A 94 4.27 27.01 -34.42
C PRO A 94 3.79 26.68 -32.99
N VAL A 95 3.97 27.62 -32.07
CA VAL A 95 3.53 27.48 -30.67
C VAL A 95 2.30 28.33 -30.43
N LYS A 96 1.19 27.71 -30.04
CA LYS A 96 -0.06 28.42 -29.72
C LYS A 96 -0.32 28.39 -28.20
N PRO A 97 -0.31 29.53 -27.50
CA PRO A 97 -0.78 29.61 -26.13
C PRO A 97 -2.26 29.22 -26.05
N GLY A 98 -2.65 28.44 -25.05
CA GLY A 98 -4.03 27.99 -24.90
C GLY A 98 -4.24 27.20 -23.62
N GLN A 99 -5.49 26.81 -23.39
CA GLN A 99 -5.84 25.95 -22.26
C GLN A 99 -5.66 24.48 -22.62
N VAL A 100 -5.37 23.64 -21.62
CA VAL A 100 -5.27 22.18 -21.83
C VAL A 100 -6.58 21.59 -22.38
N THR A 101 -7.73 22.19 -22.06
CA THR A 101 -9.04 21.78 -22.57
C THR A 101 -9.20 22.02 -24.07
N GLU A 102 -8.56 23.05 -24.61
CA GLU A 102 -8.55 23.32 -26.05
C GLU A 102 -7.60 22.36 -26.78
N PHE A 103 -6.44 22.09 -26.17
CA PHE A 103 -5.52 21.07 -26.66
C PHE A 103 -6.21 19.70 -26.74
N ILE A 104 -6.87 19.26 -25.66
CA ILE A 104 -7.56 17.96 -25.61
C ILE A 104 -8.59 17.84 -26.73
N LYS A 105 -9.40 18.88 -26.99
CA LYS A 105 -10.42 18.89 -28.06
C LYS A 105 -9.83 18.73 -29.47
N GLU A 106 -8.64 19.25 -29.71
CA GLU A 106 -7.97 19.08 -31.01
C GLU A 106 -7.30 17.71 -31.08
N TRP A 107 -6.54 17.37 -30.05
CA TRP A 107 -5.78 16.13 -29.94
C TRP A 107 -6.67 14.87 -29.96
N GLU A 108 -7.84 14.90 -29.31
CA GLU A 108 -8.76 13.76 -29.27
C GLU A 108 -9.36 13.39 -30.64
N LYS A 109 -9.30 14.29 -31.63
CA LYS A 109 -9.73 13.98 -33.00
C LYS A 109 -8.89 12.86 -33.63
N ASP A 110 -7.64 12.71 -33.19
CA ASP A 110 -6.74 11.64 -33.61
C ASP A 110 -6.88 10.37 -32.74
N ALA A 111 -7.78 10.35 -31.75
CA ALA A 111 -7.89 9.25 -30.79
C ALA A 111 -8.18 7.89 -31.42
N SER A 112 -8.80 7.83 -32.60
CA SER A 112 -9.00 6.57 -33.32
C SER A 112 -7.68 5.91 -33.76
N LYS A 113 -6.60 6.69 -33.88
CA LYS A 113 -5.27 6.26 -34.33
C LYS A 113 -4.33 5.88 -33.17
N PHE A 114 -4.68 6.27 -31.95
CA PHE A 114 -3.85 6.03 -30.77
C PHE A 114 -3.73 4.55 -30.44
N GLN A 115 -2.51 4.11 -30.13
CA GLN A 115 -2.23 2.77 -29.63
C GLN A 115 -2.83 2.57 -28.23
N GLU A 116 -3.05 1.32 -27.84
CA GLU A 116 -3.62 0.97 -26.54
C GLU A 116 -2.51 0.43 -25.60
N TRP A 117 -2.40 0.99 -24.40
CA TRP A 117 -1.60 0.43 -23.32
C TRP A 117 -2.55 -0.12 -22.26
N LYS A 118 -2.48 -1.43 -22.00
CA LYS A 118 -3.33 -2.10 -21.01
C LYS A 118 -2.56 -2.38 -19.72
N GLY A 119 -3.16 -2.04 -18.59
CA GLY A 119 -2.62 -2.34 -17.26
C GLY A 119 -1.79 -1.22 -16.66
N GLU A 120 -0.86 -1.56 -15.77
CA GLU A 120 -0.09 -0.58 -15.00
C GLU A 120 0.86 0.26 -15.87
N LEU A 121 1.06 1.51 -15.46
CA LEU A 121 2.17 2.35 -15.91
C LEU A 121 3.24 2.30 -14.82
N TYR A 122 4.12 1.31 -14.90
CA TYR A 122 5.16 1.09 -13.88
C TYR A 122 6.28 2.13 -14.00
N LEU A 123 6.61 2.77 -12.87
CA LEU A 123 7.70 3.74 -12.77
C LEU A 123 8.97 3.02 -12.28
N GLU A 124 10.04 3.13 -13.07
CA GLU A 124 11.30 2.39 -12.85
C GLU A 124 12.28 3.12 -11.90
N CYS A 125 11.75 3.99 -11.05
CA CYS A 125 12.49 4.69 -10.02
C CYS A 125 11.56 4.95 -8.83
N HIS A 126 12.12 5.52 -7.78
CA HIS A 126 11.47 5.87 -6.53
C HIS A 126 10.95 4.66 -5.74
N HIS A 127 11.62 3.51 -5.82
CA HIS A 127 11.19 2.28 -5.16
C HIS A 127 11.34 2.32 -3.64
N GLY A 128 12.24 3.17 -3.12
CA GLY A 128 12.36 3.44 -1.68
C GLY A 128 11.08 4.00 -1.06
N THR A 129 10.25 4.66 -1.87
CA THR A 129 9.00 5.25 -1.40
C THR A 129 7.95 4.24 -0.94
N TYR A 130 8.07 2.97 -1.32
CA TYR A 130 7.16 1.92 -0.84
C TYR A 130 7.37 1.60 0.64
N THR A 131 8.60 1.77 1.15
CA THR A 131 9.00 1.33 2.50
C THR A 131 9.25 2.49 3.46
N THR A 132 9.82 3.60 2.96
CA THR A 132 10.18 4.75 3.80
C THR A 132 8.96 5.32 4.53
N LEU A 133 9.17 5.87 5.74
CA LEU A 133 8.12 6.39 6.62
C LEU A 133 6.95 5.39 6.83
N GLY A 134 7.24 4.13 7.12
CA GLY A 134 6.24 3.07 7.32
C GLY A 134 5.15 3.40 8.36
N ARG A 135 5.47 4.20 9.39
CA ARG A 135 4.48 4.71 10.35
C ARG A 135 3.39 5.54 9.67
N ASN A 136 3.76 6.42 8.73
CA ASN A 136 2.81 7.29 8.03
C ASN A 136 1.83 6.46 7.18
N LYS A 137 2.36 5.46 6.47
CA LYS A 137 1.56 4.50 5.68
C LYS A 137 0.62 3.69 6.57
N ARG A 138 1.08 3.24 7.74
CA ARG A 138 0.25 2.56 8.74
C ARG A 138 -0.89 3.44 9.24
N TYR A 139 -0.62 4.71 9.56
CA TYR A 139 -1.67 5.64 9.98
C TYR A 139 -2.69 5.90 8.87
N ASN A 140 -2.23 6.13 7.63
CA ASN A 140 -3.12 6.27 6.48
C ASN A 140 -4.05 5.06 6.34
N ARG A 141 -3.51 3.85 6.36
CA ARG A 141 -4.32 2.62 6.21
C ARG A 141 -5.33 2.45 7.34
N LYS A 142 -4.95 2.77 8.58
CA LYS A 142 -5.86 2.75 9.73
C LYS A 142 -6.99 3.77 9.56
N ALA A 143 -6.67 4.99 9.15
CA ALA A 143 -7.65 6.05 8.94
C ALA A 143 -8.64 5.70 7.81
N GLU A 144 -8.17 5.13 6.69
CA GLU A 144 -9.01 4.64 5.60
C GLU A 144 -10.04 3.60 6.06
N VAL A 145 -9.58 2.59 6.82
CA VAL A 145 -10.45 1.52 7.32
C VAL A 145 -11.46 2.06 8.33
N LEU A 146 -11.00 2.88 9.27
CA LEU A 146 -11.87 3.43 10.31
C LEU A 146 -12.92 4.38 9.74
N LEU A 147 -12.55 5.27 8.80
CA LEU A 147 -13.50 6.15 8.13
C LEU A 147 -14.58 5.37 7.38
N ARG A 148 -14.18 4.34 6.63
CA ARG A 148 -15.13 3.47 5.93
C ARG A 148 -16.14 2.84 6.91
N ASP A 149 -15.66 2.35 8.05
CA ASP A 149 -16.50 1.70 9.06
C ASP A 149 -17.48 2.69 9.70
N ILE A 150 -17.00 3.90 10.02
CA ILE A 150 -17.84 4.98 10.56
C ILE A 150 -18.88 5.42 9.52
N GLU A 151 -18.52 5.61 8.25
CA GLU A 151 -19.47 5.99 7.20
C GLU A 151 -20.59 4.95 7.04
N TRP A 152 -20.24 3.67 7.05
CA TRP A 152 -21.24 2.60 7.02
C TRP A 152 -22.18 2.63 8.24
N LYS A 153 -21.62 2.69 9.46
CA LYS A 153 -22.43 2.70 10.69
C LYS A 153 -23.27 3.97 10.81
N THR A 154 -22.78 5.11 10.35
CA THR A 154 -23.55 6.38 10.37
C THR A 154 -24.67 6.36 9.35
N ALA A 155 -24.47 5.80 8.15
CA ALA A 155 -25.55 5.58 7.21
C ALA A 155 -26.64 4.65 7.79
N LEU A 156 -26.23 3.61 8.51
CA LEU A 156 -27.15 2.72 9.22
C LEU A 156 -27.93 3.46 10.33
N ALA A 157 -27.23 4.23 11.16
CA ALA A 157 -27.84 5.00 12.25
C ALA A 157 -28.81 6.08 11.74
N ASP A 158 -28.48 6.75 10.64
CA ASP A 158 -29.36 7.73 9.98
C ASP A 158 -30.62 7.05 9.43
N TYR A 159 -30.46 5.92 8.74
CA TYR A 159 -31.58 5.12 8.24
C TYR A 159 -32.53 4.66 9.37
N MET A 160 -31.97 4.30 10.53
CA MET A 160 -32.74 3.90 11.72
C MET A 160 -33.33 5.09 12.50
N GLY A 161 -33.01 6.33 12.12
CA GLY A 161 -33.45 7.54 12.82
C GLY A 161 -32.79 7.75 14.19
N LEU A 162 -31.63 7.13 14.44
CA LEU A 162 -30.90 7.23 15.70
C LEU A 162 -30.04 8.48 15.79
N MET A 163 -29.41 8.86 14.68
CA MET A 163 -28.52 10.00 14.59
C MET A 163 -28.47 10.48 13.13
N PRO A 164 -28.53 11.80 12.87
CA PRO A 164 -28.42 12.31 11.50
C PRO A 164 -27.03 12.03 10.91
N TYR A 165 -26.96 11.79 9.59
CA TYR A 165 -25.69 11.59 8.89
C TYR A 165 -24.73 12.80 9.06
N PRO A 166 -23.55 12.63 9.68
CA PRO A 166 -22.67 13.73 10.09
C PRO A 166 -21.76 14.20 8.94
N LYS A 167 -22.37 14.66 7.84
CA LYS A 167 -21.67 14.98 6.58
C LYS A 167 -20.46 15.89 6.76
N ASP A 168 -20.62 16.99 7.50
CA ASP A 168 -19.57 18.00 7.63
C ASP A 168 -18.36 17.47 8.42
N GLN A 169 -18.59 16.61 9.40
CA GLN A 169 -17.52 15.96 10.18
C GLN A 169 -16.75 14.94 9.33
N LEU A 170 -17.47 14.09 8.60
CA LEU A 170 -16.88 13.10 7.71
C LEU A 170 -16.06 13.77 6.59
N ASP A 171 -16.59 14.83 5.99
CA ASP A 171 -15.88 15.62 4.97
C ASP A 171 -14.60 16.26 5.53
N ALA A 172 -14.64 16.78 6.76
CA ALA A 172 -13.45 17.33 7.42
C ALA A 172 -12.37 16.26 7.63
N TRP A 173 -12.74 15.07 8.10
CA TRP A 173 -11.80 13.97 8.28
C TRP A 173 -11.25 13.44 6.95
N TRP A 174 -12.09 13.24 5.95
CA TRP A 174 -11.64 12.82 4.61
C TRP A 174 -10.64 13.79 4.01
N LYS A 175 -10.89 15.09 4.12
CA LYS A 175 -9.96 16.12 3.63
C LYS A 175 -8.59 16.01 4.28
N LYS A 176 -8.51 15.73 5.59
CA LYS A 176 -7.25 15.54 6.30
C LYS A 176 -6.53 14.26 5.87
N VAL A 177 -7.25 13.15 5.71
CA VAL A 177 -6.67 11.91 5.19
C VAL A 177 -6.13 12.10 3.77
N LEU A 178 -6.94 12.67 2.88
CA LEU A 178 -6.55 12.93 1.48
C LEU A 178 -5.40 13.94 1.36
N PHE A 179 -5.34 14.94 2.25
CA PHE A 179 -4.21 15.87 2.32
C PHE A 179 -2.90 15.12 2.62
N ASN A 180 -2.93 14.19 3.58
CA ASN A 180 -1.78 13.37 3.92
C ASN A 180 -1.48 12.25 2.89
N GLN A 181 -2.37 12.02 1.92
CA GLN A 181 -2.15 11.18 0.74
C GLN A 181 -1.44 11.91 -0.42
N PHE A 182 -1.05 13.17 -0.23
CA PHE A 182 -0.27 13.90 -1.21
C PHE A 182 1.00 13.13 -1.62
N HIS A 183 1.38 13.24 -2.89
CA HIS A 183 2.40 12.40 -3.52
C HIS A 183 3.84 12.60 -2.99
N ASP A 184 4.08 13.59 -2.15
CA ASP A 184 5.36 13.74 -1.42
C ASP A 184 5.23 13.44 0.09
N VAL A 185 4.00 13.24 0.59
CA VAL A 185 3.71 12.95 2.00
C VAL A 185 3.56 11.46 2.22
N ILE A 186 2.58 10.80 1.57
CA ILE A 186 2.37 9.36 1.76
C ILE A 186 3.57 8.51 1.30
N PRO A 187 4.29 8.86 0.22
CA PRO A 187 5.43 8.07 -0.21
C PRO A 187 6.64 8.27 0.71
N GLY A 188 6.64 9.29 1.58
CA GLY A 188 7.68 9.46 2.58
C GLY A 188 8.90 10.24 2.09
N SER A 189 8.73 11.17 1.15
CA SER A 189 9.78 11.94 0.49
C SER A 189 9.87 13.44 0.84
N SER A 190 9.04 13.95 1.75
CA SER A 190 9.13 15.30 2.32
C SER A 190 10.17 15.49 3.43
N ILE A 191 10.38 16.73 3.87
CA ILE A 191 11.22 17.07 5.02
C ILE A 191 10.59 16.63 6.36
N LYS A 192 11.42 16.46 7.41
CA LYS A 192 10.99 16.03 8.75
C LYS A 192 9.76 16.75 9.28
N ARG A 193 9.68 18.08 9.12
CA ARG A 193 8.58 18.90 9.62
C ARG A 193 7.20 18.40 9.14
N VAL A 194 7.11 17.98 7.87
CA VAL A 194 5.87 17.44 7.30
C VAL A 194 5.43 16.15 8.03
N TYR A 195 6.38 15.33 8.47
CA TYR A 195 6.09 14.10 9.22
C TYR A 195 5.83 14.31 10.71
N ASP A 196 6.32 15.40 11.27
CA ASP A 196 5.94 15.81 12.62
C ASP A 196 4.48 16.30 12.61
N GLU A 197 4.13 17.18 11.66
CA GLU A 197 2.78 17.73 11.52
C GLU A 197 1.75 16.65 11.13
N SER A 198 2.04 15.81 10.14
CA SER A 198 1.12 14.71 9.75
C SER A 198 0.96 13.66 10.84
N TRP A 199 1.99 13.40 11.65
CA TRP A 199 1.87 12.50 12.81
C TRP A 199 0.85 13.05 13.81
N GLU A 200 1.03 14.28 14.27
CA GLU A 200 0.11 14.91 15.22
C GLU A 200 -1.33 14.97 14.67
N GLU A 201 -1.48 15.25 13.38
CA GLU A 201 -2.78 15.27 12.71
C GLU A 201 -3.43 13.87 12.67
N TYR A 202 -2.68 12.83 12.30
CA TYR A 202 -3.19 11.46 12.27
C TYR A 202 -3.64 10.98 13.66
N GLU A 203 -2.84 11.23 14.70
CA GLU A 203 -3.23 10.87 16.07
C GLU A 203 -4.50 11.59 16.51
N THR A 204 -4.63 12.88 16.19
CA THR A 204 -5.81 13.66 16.51
C THR A 204 -7.05 13.11 15.82
N ILE A 205 -7.02 12.94 14.50
CA ILE A 205 -8.22 12.50 13.76
C ILE A 205 -8.59 11.06 14.07
N ILE A 206 -7.61 10.16 14.26
CA ILE A 206 -7.90 8.77 14.60
C ILE A 206 -8.52 8.70 16.00
N GLY A 207 -8.02 9.47 16.97
CA GLY A 207 -8.63 9.55 18.30
C GLY A 207 -10.08 10.06 18.24
N GLU A 208 -10.32 11.15 17.51
CA GLU A 208 -11.69 11.67 17.30
C GLU A 208 -12.62 10.63 16.63
N MET A 209 -12.11 9.92 15.62
CA MET A 209 -12.85 8.86 14.93
C MET A 209 -13.16 7.67 15.84
N GLU A 210 -12.19 7.20 16.64
CA GLU A 210 -12.37 6.08 17.57
C GLU A 210 -13.41 6.42 18.66
N GLU A 211 -13.37 7.64 19.21
CA GLU A 211 -14.39 8.12 20.15
C GLU A 211 -15.77 8.21 19.51
N PHE A 212 -15.84 8.71 18.28
CA PHE A 212 -17.09 8.82 17.53
C PHE A 212 -17.67 7.44 17.18
N ASP A 213 -16.82 6.50 16.77
CA ASP A 213 -17.22 5.13 16.47
C ASP A 213 -17.77 4.42 17.71
N GLN A 214 -17.12 4.58 18.87
CA GLN A 214 -17.64 4.05 20.14
C GLN A 214 -19.00 4.65 20.51
N HIS A 215 -19.17 5.97 20.33
CA HIS A 215 -20.45 6.62 20.58
C HIS A 215 -21.57 6.09 19.66
N LEU A 216 -21.23 5.88 18.39
CA LEU A 216 -22.12 5.35 17.37
C LEU A 216 -22.52 3.90 17.67
N GLU A 217 -21.55 3.05 18.02
CA GLU A 217 -21.81 1.67 18.45
C GLU A 217 -22.72 1.63 19.69
N GLN A 218 -22.48 2.52 20.67
CA GLN A 218 -23.36 2.62 21.84
C GLN A 218 -24.80 2.98 21.43
N LYS A 219 -24.98 3.98 20.56
CA LYS A 219 -26.30 4.41 20.08
C LYS A 219 -27.06 3.32 19.35
N ILE A 220 -26.38 2.59 18.47
CA ILE A 220 -27.01 1.47 17.74
C ILE A 220 -27.32 0.32 18.72
N SER A 221 -26.43 0.05 19.68
CA SER A 221 -26.63 -0.96 20.71
C SER A 221 -27.82 -0.66 21.62
N GLU A 222 -28.11 0.61 21.93
CA GLU A 222 -29.30 1.02 22.70
C GLU A 222 -30.63 0.73 21.97
N TYR A 223 -30.60 0.70 20.63
CA TYR A 223 -31.77 0.37 19.82
C TYR A 223 -31.95 -1.14 19.62
N ILE A 224 -30.84 -1.88 19.56
CA ILE A 224 -30.86 -3.34 19.49
C ILE A 224 -31.23 -3.88 20.88
N TYR A 225 -32.27 -4.70 20.97
CA TYR A 225 -32.53 -5.40 22.24
C TYR A 225 -31.35 -6.32 22.56
N LEU A 226 -30.54 -5.92 23.52
CA LEU A 226 -29.42 -6.70 24.03
C LEU A 226 -29.85 -7.38 25.34
N PRO A 227 -30.00 -8.73 25.36
CA PRO A 227 -30.26 -9.44 26.60
C PRO A 227 -29.11 -9.25 27.60
N GLU A 228 -29.36 -9.51 28.88
CA GLU A 228 -28.30 -9.51 29.89
C GLU A 228 -27.16 -10.46 29.50
N ASP A 229 -25.92 -10.06 29.81
CA ASP A 229 -24.71 -10.87 29.62
C ASP A 229 -24.45 -11.24 28.14
N CYS A 230 -24.80 -10.34 27.21
CA CYS A 230 -24.55 -10.48 25.78
C CYS A 230 -23.65 -9.36 25.23
N TYR A 231 -22.97 -9.67 24.13
CA TYR A 231 -22.14 -8.71 23.36
C TYR A 231 -22.65 -8.62 21.93
N ILE A 232 -22.42 -7.46 21.30
CA ILE A 232 -22.63 -7.26 19.86
C ILE A 232 -21.28 -7.34 19.16
N VAL A 233 -21.23 -8.14 18.10
CA VAL A 233 -20.03 -8.30 17.27
C VAL A 233 -20.37 -7.84 15.87
N TRP A 234 -19.66 -6.81 15.39
CA TRP A 234 -19.91 -6.16 14.12
C TRP A 234 -19.12 -6.79 12.98
N ASN A 235 -19.70 -6.80 11.79
CA ASN A 235 -19.02 -7.13 10.54
C ASN A 235 -19.34 -6.06 9.49
N SER A 236 -18.42 -5.11 9.35
CA SER A 236 -18.46 -4.05 8.34
C SER A 236 -18.00 -4.53 6.95
N LEU A 237 -17.74 -5.81 6.73
CA LEU A 237 -17.30 -6.36 5.44
C LEU A 237 -18.49 -6.84 4.59
N SER A 238 -18.35 -6.75 3.26
CA SER A 238 -19.39 -7.12 2.29
C SER A 238 -19.52 -8.62 2.02
N TRP A 239 -19.07 -9.46 2.97
CA TRP A 239 -19.22 -10.90 2.95
C TRP A 239 -19.39 -11.46 4.37
N ASP A 240 -19.99 -12.64 4.46
CA ASP A 240 -20.14 -13.38 5.70
C ASP A 240 -18.78 -13.85 6.22
N ARG A 241 -18.58 -13.81 7.54
CA ARG A 241 -17.35 -14.26 8.19
C ARG A 241 -17.66 -15.36 9.18
N ASN A 242 -16.81 -16.38 9.21
CA ASN A 242 -16.83 -17.41 10.25
C ASN A 242 -15.53 -17.27 11.03
N GLU A 243 -15.63 -16.77 12.26
CA GLU A 243 -14.46 -16.42 13.05
C GLU A 243 -14.55 -16.93 14.47
N THR A 244 -13.39 -17.18 15.05
CA THR A 244 -13.25 -17.44 16.48
C THR A 244 -12.92 -16.13 17.18
N ILE A 245 -13.84 -15.63 18.00
CA ILE A 245 -13.62 -14.44 18.83
C ILE A 245 -13.21 -14.82 20.26
N CYS A 246 -12.53 -13.90 20.95
CA CYS A 246 -12.04 -14.11 22.31
C CYS A 246 -12.65 -13.14 23.32
N LEU A 247 -12.88 -13.65 24.52
CA LEU A 247 -13.16 -12.84 25.71
C LEU A 247 -12.33 -13.40 26.86
N GLY A 248 -11.19 -12.76 27.14
CA GLY A 248 -10.18 -13.30 28.06
C GLY A 248 -9.67 -14.66 27.55
N GLU A 249 -9.70 -15.68 28.42
CA GLU A 249 -9.26 -17.06 28.10
C GLU A 249 -10.36 -17.93 27.47
N LYS A 250 -11.53 -17.35 27.19
CA LYS A 250 -12.64 -18.05 26.55
C LYS A 250 -12.80 -17.66 25.09
N HIS A 251 -13.43 -18.52 24.32
CA HIS A 251 -13.65 -18.30 22.90
C HIS A 251 -15.02 -18.78 22.42
N LEU A 252 -15.44 -18.22 21.28
CA LEU A 252 -16.68 -18.57 20.63
C LEU A 252 -16.49 -18.52 19.11
N LYS A 253 -16.94 -19.55 18.41
CA LYS A 253 -17.07 -19.51 16.95
C LYS A 253 -18.37 -18.80 16.59
N VAL A 254 -18.27 -17.76 15.78
CA VAL A 254 -19.40 -16.90 15.40
C VAL A 254 -19.45 -16.80 13.88
N THR A 255 -20.65 -16.92 13.34
CA THR A 255 -20.95 -16.53 11.96
C THR A 255 -21.48 -15.11 11.99
N LEU A 256 -20.76 -14.19 11.35
CA LEU A 256 -21.12 -12.79 11.23
C LEU A 256 -21.67 -12.54 9.82
N PRO A 257 -22.93 -12.11 9.67
CA PRO A 257 -23.47 -11.79 8.36
C PRO A 257 -22.74 -10.59 7.75
N SER A 258 -22.69 -10.54 6.43
CA SER A 258 -22.18 -9.38 5.69
C SER A 258 -22.87 -8.08 6.12
N MET A 259 -22.07 -7.02 6.29
CA MET A 259 -22.55 -5.66 6.61
C MET A 259 -23.55 -5.66 7.76
N GLY A 260 -23.27 -6.44 8.80
CA GLY A 260 -24.22 -6.77 9.85
C GLY A 260 -23.56 -6.99 11.20
N TYR A 261 -24.28 -7.66 12.09
CA TYR A 261 -23.81 -7.99 13.43
C TYR A 261 -24.36 -9.34 13.90
N ALA A 262 -23.74 -9.90 14.94
CA ALA A 262 -24.28 -11.01 15.71
C ALA A 262 -24.36 -10.63 17.20
N ILE A 263 -25.39 -11.13 17.89
CA ILE A 263 -25.49 -11.08 19.35
C ILE A 263 -24.96 -12.39 19.90
N VAL A 264 -24.00 -12.32 20.81
CA VAL A 264 -23.37 -13.49 21.43
C VAL A 264 -23.55 -13.45 22.93
N ASN A 265 -23.95 -14.57 23.55
CA ASN A 265 -24.07 -14.65 24.99
C ASN A 265 -22.73 -15.02 25.62
N ASN A 266 -22.34 -14.38 26.71
CA ASN A 266 -21.12 -14.69 27.46
C ASN A 266 -21.07 -16.17 27.91
N LYS A 267 -22.21 -16.81 28.14
CA LYS A 267 -22.30 -18.23 28.51
C LYS A 267 -21.95 -19.19 27.36
N ASP A 268 -22.04 -18.73 26.12
CA ASP A 268 -21.69 -19.53 24.94
C ASP A 268 -20.16 -19.61 24.76
N PHE A 269 -19.41 -18.69 25.39
CA PHE A 269 -17.97 -18.73 25.36
C PHE A 269 -17.45 -19.92 26.17
N VAL A 270 -16.73 -20.80 25.49
CA VAL A 270 -16.13 -21.99 26.09
C VAL A 270 -14.67 -21.72 26.49
N PRO A 271 -14.21 -22.27 27.63
CA PRO A 271 -12.79 -22.24 27.97
C PRO A 271 -11.97 -22.85 26.83
N ASN A 272 -10.76 -22.34 26.60
CA ASN A 272 -9.87 -23.02 25.68
C ASN A 272 -9.43 -24.36 26.28
N THR A 273 -9.73 -25.47 25.60
CA THR A 273 -9.10 -26.75 25.90
C THR A 273 -7.76 -26.81 25.15
N GLU A 274 -6.71 -27.23 25.85
CA GLU A 274 -5.35 -27.34 25.29
C GLU A 274 -5.25 -28.40 24.17
N ASP A 275 -6.29 -29.23 23.99
CA ASP A 275 -6.24 -30.44 23.15
C ASP A 275 -5.87 -30.20 21.67
N GLU A 276 -6.07 -28.98 21.14
CA GLU A 276 -5.80 -28.64 19.72
C GLU A 276 -4.65 -27.65 19.52
N LEU A 277 -4.19 -26.98 20.58
CA LEU A 277 -3.10 -26.01 20.49
C LEU A 277 -1.87 -26.58 21.16
N SER A 278 -0.72 -26.49 20.51
CA SER A 278 0.56 -26.80 21.15
C SER A 278 1.54 -25.65 20.97
N ALA A 279 2.29 -25.38 22.02
CA ALA A 279 3.41 -24.45 22.01
C ALA A 279 4.54 -25.09 22.83
N GLU A 280 5.41 -25.81 22.13
CA GLU A 280 6.55 -26.54 22.68
C GLU A 280 7.84 -25.80 22.32
N GLU A 281 8.97 -26.25 22.86
CA GLU A 281 10.27 -25.67 22.51
C GLU A 281 10.47 -25.70 20.98
N ASN A 282 10.56 -24.52 20.37
CA ASN A 282 10.71 -24.32 18.93
C ASN A 282 9.54 -24.78 18.04
N ARG A 283 8.34 -24.98 18.59
CA ARG A 283 7.21 -25.45 17.79
C ARG A 283 5.88 -24.87 18.24
N ILE A 284 5.05 -24.45 17.28
CA ILE A 284 3.65 -24.10 17.52
C ILE A 284 2.73 -24.86 16.56
N SER A 285 1.56 -25.27 17.04
CA SER A 285 0.53 -25.93 16.23
C SER A 285 -0.87 -25.50 16.65
N ASN A 286 -1.80 -25.48 15.70
CA ASN A 286 -3.23 -25.29 15.95
C ASN A 286 -4.10 -26.42 15.39
N GLY A 287 -3.47 -27.56 15.04
CA GLY A 287 -4.13 -28.69 14.40
C GLY A 287 -4.41 -28.53 12.90
N ILE A 288 -4.21 -27.33 12.34
CA ILE A 288 -4.30 -27.05 10.90
C ILE A 288 -2.90 -26.82 10.32
N LEU A 289 -2.09 -26.02 11.01
CA LEU A 289 -0.71 -25.74 10.69
C LEU A 289 0.21 -26.21 11.81
N ASP A 290 1.37 -26.75 11.44
CA ASP A 290 2.46 -27.10 12.34
C ASP A 290 3.72 -26.35 11.93
N ILE A 291 4.26 -25.54 12.83
CA ILE A 291 5.36 -24.61 12.55
C ILE A 291 6.54 -24.96 13.45
N THR A 292 7.69 -25.21 12.84
CA THR A 292 8.94 -25.41 13.57
C THR A 292 9.89 -24.25 13.33
N PHE A 293 10.56 -23.80 14.38
CA PHE A 293 11.52 -22.70 14.37
C PHE A 293 12.94 -23.20 14.59
N ASP A 294 13.91 -22.53 13.99
CA ASP A 294 15.33 -22.76 14.27
C ASP A 294 15.79 -21.98 15.50
N ASP A 295 17.02 -22.29 15.95
CA ASP A 295 17.62 -21.62 17.10
C ASP A 295 17.86 -20.12 16.92
N ASP A 296 17.95 -19.66 15.67
CA ASP A 296 18.04 -18.25 15.31
C ASP A 296 16.65 -17.58 15.15
N GLY A 297 15.55 -18.30 15.40
CA GLY A 297 14.17 -17.80 15.31
C GLY A 297 13.60 -17.74 13.89
N THR A 298 14.34 -18.21 12.89
CA THR A 298 13.79 -18.39 11.54
C THR A 298 12.80 -19.55 11.50
N VAL A 299 11.88 -19.55 10.54
CA VAL A 299 10.90 -20.62 10.38
C VAL A 299 11.54 -21.74 9.55
N ALA A 300 11.78 -22.88 10.19
CA ALA A 300 12.40 -24.05 9.57
C ALA A 300 11.40 -24.88 8.76
N SER A 301 10.13 -24.89 9.17
CA SER A 301 9.07 -25.71 8.57
C SER A 301 7.70 -25.11 8.80
N VAL A 302 6.82 -25.21 7.79
CA VAL A 302 5.40 -24.87 7.84
C VAL A 302 4.63 -26.01 7.16
N ILE A 303 4.08 -26.91 7.96
CA ILE A 303 3.31 -28.05 7.47
C ILE A 303 1.82 -27.74 7.56
N ASP A 304 1.11 -27.85 6.44
CA ASP A 304 -0.33 -28.01 6.45
C ASP A 304 -0.65 -29.44 6.91
N VAL A 305 -1.23 -29.57 8.11
CA VAL A 305 -1.48 -30.87 8.76
C VAL A 305 -2.54 -31.69 8.00
N ILE A 306 -3.48 -31.01 7.32
CA ILE A 306 -4.57 -31.67 6.58
C ILE A 306 -4.04 -32.31 5.31
N THR A 307 -3.19 -31.59 4.58
CA THR A 307 -2.66 -32.05 3.29
C THR A 307 -1.31 -32.76 3.41
N GLY A 308 -0.58 -32.54 4.49
CA GLY A 308 0.79 -33.00 4.70
C GLY A 308 1.83 -32.24 3.88
N ILE A 309 1.46 -31.11 3.27
CA ILE A 309 2.34 -30.33 2.38
C ILE A 309 3.21 -29.39 3.22
N GLU A 310 4.53 -29.50 3.03
CA GLU A 310 5.53 -28.54 3.52
C GLU A 310 5.56 -27.31 2.60
N GLN A 311 5.52 -26.11 3.18
CA GLN A 311 5.52 -24.86 2.43
C GLN A 311 6.93 -24.26 2.26
N ILE A 312 7.87 -24.61 3.16
CA ILE A 312 9.25 -24.14 3.12
C ILE A 312 10.11 -25.09 2.27
N PRO A 313 10.76 -24.63 1.19
CA PRO A 313 11.63 -25.46 0.38
C PRO A 313 12.75 -26.12 1.21
N LYS A 314 13.15 -27.32 0.81
CA LYS A 314 14.20 -28.07 1.49
C LYS A 314 15.51 -27.27 1.56
N GLY A 315 15.99 -27.03 2.78
CA GLY A 315 17.25 -26.32 3.03
C GLY A 315 17.11 -24.78 3.06
N GLU A 316 15.93 -24.27 2.76
CA GLU A 316 15.57 -22.86 2.92
C GLU A 316 14.95 -22.62 4.30
N LYS A 317 14.77 -21.33 4.65
CA LYS A 317 14.13 -20.92 5.90
C LYS A 317 13.21 -19.73 5.65
N GLY A 318 12.05 -19.71 6.29
CA GLY A 318 11.12 -18.58 6.29
C GLY A 318 11.42 -17.55 7.39
N ASN A 319 10.71 -16.42 7.36
CA ASN A 319 10.85 -15.31 8.31
C ASN A 319 12.31 -14.86 8.52
N ARG A 320 13.11 -14.77 7.44
CA ARG A 320 14.51 -14.40 7.56
C ARG A 320 14.68 -12.89 7.66
N LEU A 321 14.85 -12.40 8.88
CA LEU A 321 15.19 -11.00 9.15
C LEU A 321 16.59 -10.70 8.60
N SER A 322 16.66 -9.78 7.65
CA SER A 322 17.87 -9.41 6.92
C SER A 322 18.00 -7.89 6.91
N VAL A 323 19.18 -7.38 7.27
CA VAL A 323 19.48 -5.95 7.29
C VAL A 323 20.44 -5.62 6.16
N TYR A 324 19.97 -4.81 5.24
CA TYR A 324 20.73 -4.32 4.10
C TYR A 324 21.20 -2.89 4.36
N ARG A 325 22.33 -2.52 3.77
CA ARG A 325 22.76 -1.12 3.74
C ARG A 325 21.87 -0.34 2.76
N ASP A 326 21.42 0.83 3.19
CA ASP A 326 20.61 1.74 2.40
C ASP A 326 21.12 3.17 2.57
N ILE A 327 21.87 3.67 1.59
CA ILE A 327 22.41 5.04 1.58
C ILE A 327 21.61 5.96 0.65
N GLY A 328 20.34 5.63 0.42
CA GLY A 328 19.41 6.33 -0.45
C GLY A 328 18.94 7.70 0.03
N ASP A 329 18.16 8.39 -0.80
CA ASP A 329 17.67 9.76 -0.60
C ASP A 329 16.17 9.85 -0.24
N ALA A 330 15.63 8.79 0.35
CA ALA A 330 14.21 8.52 0.64
C ALA A 330 13.33 8.23 -0.59
N TRP A 331 13.72 8.65 -1.79
CA TRP A 331 13.04 8.22 -3.01
C TRP A 331 13.50 6.83 -3.44
N ASP A 332 14.80 6.61 -3.48
CA ASP A 332 15.41 5.36 -3.93
C ASP A 332 16.43 4.81 -2.93
N PHE A 333 16.72 3.52 -3.06
CA PHE A 333 17.85 2.82 -2.44
C PHE A 333 18.71 2.18 -3.55
N ILE A 334 19.85 1.57 -3.18
CA ILE A 334 20.75 0.94 -4.14
C ILE A 334 20.01 -0.18 -4.91
N PRO A 335 19.86 -0.12 -6.25
CA PRO A 335 19.09 -1.13 -6.99
C PRO A 335 19.63 -2.56 -6.81
N SER A 336 20.95 -2.73 -6.72
CA SER A 336 21.60 -4.03 -6.52
C SER A 336 21.73 -4.45 -5.05
N TYR A 337 20.93 -3.89 -4.13
CA TYR A 337 21.10 -4.16 -2.69
C TYR A 337 21.04 -5.67 -2.34
N ARG A 338 20.33 -6.49 -3.14
CA ARG A 338 20.21 -7.96 -2.98
C ARG A 338 21.49 -8.72 -3.29
N GLU A 339 22.43 -8.14 -4.06
CA GLU A 339 23.72 -8.75 -4.38
C GLU A 339 24.70 -8.71 -3.20
N PHE A 340 24.44 -7.86 -2.21
CA PHE A 340 25.25 -7.75 -1.00
C PHE A 340 24.79 -8.76 0.06
N ILE A 341 25.75 -9.30 0.79
CA ILE A 341 25.47 -10.17 1.94
C ILE A 341 24.80 -9.32 3.04
N PRO A 342 23.55 -9.62 3.43
CA PRO A 342 22.89 -8.85 4.48
C PRO A 342 23.49 -9.17 5.86
N HIS A 343 23.43 -8.20 6.75
CA HIS A 343 23.60 -8.45 8.17
C HIS A 343 22.34 -9.14 8.74
N LYS A 344 22.49 -9.79 9.90
CA LYS A 344 21.39 -10.49 10.56
C LYS A 344 21.26 -9.99 11.99
N PRO A 345 20.03 -9.65 12.45
CA PRO A 345 19.77 -9.46 13.87
C PRO A 345 20.09 -10.75 14.63
N ILE A 346 20.60 -10.62 15.86
CA ILE A 346 20.94 -11.75 16.73
C ILE A 346 19.74 -12.01 17.64
N LEU A 347 19.22 -13.23 17.63
CA LEU A 347 18.20 -13.66 18.60
C LEU A 347 18.83 -13.74 19.99
N THR A 348 18.25 -13.02 20.94
CA THR A 348 18.72 -12.99 22.33
C THR A 348 17.81 -13.75 23.30
N ASP A 349 16.53 -13.86 22.97
CA ASP A 349 15.55 -14.54 23.80
C ASP A 349 14.40 -15.08 22.93
N LYS A 350 13.88 -16.25 23.31
CA LYS A 350 12.69 -16.84 22.70
C LYS A 350 11.85 -17.57 23.74
N ARG A 351 10.54 -17.51 23.61
CA ARG A 351 9.61 -18.27 24.43
C ARG A 351 8.42 -18.76 23.63
N PHE A 352 7.87 -19.90 24.04
CA PHE A 352 6.69 -20.51 23.45
C PHE A 352 5.64 -20.68 24.53
N TYR A 353 4.40 -20.30 24.22
CA TYR A 353 3.29 -20.34 25.17
C TYR A 353 1.94 -20.34 24.46
N ILE A 354 0.90 -20.75 25.20
CA ILE A 354 -0.49 -20.61 24.78
C ILE A 354 -1.05 -19.34 25.42
N ASP A 355 -1.69 -18.49 24.61
CA ASP A 355 -2.30 -17.21 24.99
C ASP A 355 -3.75 -17.18 24.51
N GLY A 356 -4.68 -17.52 25.40
CA GLY A 356 -6.08 -17.72 25.02
C GLY A 356 -6.20 -18.80 23.93
N ILE A 357 -6.64 -18.42 22.74
CA ILE A 357 -6.76 -19.32 21.56
C ILE A 357 -5.54 -19.34 20.65
N ARG A 358 -4.42 -18.78 21.10
CA ARG A 358 -3.24 -18.59 20.25
C ARG A 358 -2.11 -19.49 20.71
N ALA A 359 -1.56 -20.29 19.82
CA ALA A 359 -0.25 -20.91 20.02
C ALA A 359 0.81 -19.90 19.57
N CYS A 360 1.69 -19.46 20.47
CA CYS A 360 2.58 -18.32 20.26
C CYS A 360 4.05 -18.70 20.41
N GLY A 361 4.89 -18.15 19.53
CA GLY A 361 6.33 -17.98 19.71
C GLY A 361 6.65 -16.48 19.79
N GLU A 362 7.42 -16.06 20.78
CA GLU A 362 7.86 -14.67 20.94
C GLU A 362 9.37 -14.61 20.90
N PHE A 363 9.89 -13.72 20.06
CA PHE A 363 11.29 -13.63 19.69
C PHE A 363 11.81 -12.22 19.92
N HIS A 364 12.95 -12.11 20.59
CA HIS A 364 13.64 -10.85 20.84
C HIS A 364 14.98 -10.84 20.12
N TYR A 365 15.17 -9.88 19.22
CA TYR A 365 16.40 -9.71 18.48
C TYR A 365 17.08 -8.38 18.81
N LEU A 366 18.40 -8.41 18.82
CA LEU A 366 19.25 -7.23 18.83
C LEU A 366 19.96 -7.07 17.50
N TYR A 367 19.98 -5.83 17.01
CA TYR A 367 20.85 -5.42 15.92
C TYR A 367 21.50 -4.10 16.28
N GLU A 368 22.76 -4.16 16.74
CA GLU A 368 23.48 -3.01 17.31
C GLU A 368 22.66 -2.30 18.41
N GLN A 369 22.22 -1.06 18.17
CA GLN A 369 21.37 -0.28 19.08
C GLN A 369 19.86 -0.44 18.85
N SER A 370 19.45 -1.23 17.86
CA SER A 370 18.04 -1.49 17.55
C SER A 370 17.54 -2.77 18.21
N VAL A 371 16.26 -2.76 18.59
CA VAL A 371 15.56 -3.90 19.17
C VAL A 371 14.40 -4.29 18.27
N ILE A 372 14.25 -5.58 18.00
CA ILE A 372 13.10 -6.14 17.29
C ILE A 372 12.43 -7.15 18.22
N GLN A 373 11.13 -6.99 18.41
CA GLN A 373 10.29 -7.95 19.12
C GLN A 373 9.26 -8.48 18.13
N GLN A 374 9.18 -9.80 17.98
CA GLN A 374 8.25 -10.42 17.05
C GLN A 374 7.44 -11.49 17.77
N LYS A 375 6.10 -11.35 17.72
CA LYS A 375 5.16 -12.38 18.14
C LYS A 375 4.67 -13.11 16.90
N VAL A 376 4.96 -14.41 16.83
CA VAL A 376 4.52 -15.32 15.77
C VAL A 376 3.45 -16.23 16.35
N TYR A 377 2.28 -16.33 15.72
CA TYR A 377 1.19 -17.11 16.31
C TYR A 377 0.23 -17.69 15.30
N LEU A 378 -0.39 -18.80 15.73
CA LEU A 378 -1.53 -19.45 15.08
C LEU A 378 -2.78 -19.23 15.93
N ILE A 379 -3.93 -19.03 15.29
CA ILE A 379 -5.22 -18.93 15.97
C ILE A 379 -5.97 -20.26 15.81
N LYS A 380 -6.62 -20.75 16.87
CA LYS A 380 -7.45 -21.96 16.81
C LYS A 380 -8.50 -21.90 15.70
N GLY A 381 -8.48 -22.89 14.80
CA GLY A 381 -9.42 -23.00 13.68
C GLY A 381 -9.12 -22.09 12.48
N ASP A 382 -7.95 -21.45 12.46
CA ASP A 382 -7.56 -20.47 11.44
C ASP A 382 -6.30 -20.94 10.68
N PRO A 383 -6.33 -21.04 9.34
CA PRO A 383 -5.21 -21.52 8.54
C PRO A 383 -4.12 -20.45 8.29
N LEU A 384 -4.00 -19.43 9.15
CA LEU A 384 -3.07 -18.30 8.96
C LEU A 384 -1.99 -18.22 10.04
N LEU A 385 -0.73 -18.24 9.60
CA LEU A 385 0.44 -17.88 10.41
C LEU A 385 0.61 -16.36 10.43
N ARG A 386 0.60 -15.75 11.62
CA ARG A 386 0.69 -14.29 11.79
C ARG A 386 1.98 -13.87 12.44
N PHE A 387 2.46 -12.69 12.05
CA PHE A 387 3.66 -12.04 12.55
C PHE A 387 3.33 -10.63 13.00
N ASP A 388 3.38 -10.37 14.30
CA ASP A 388 3.28 -9.03 14.86
C ASP A 388 4.69 -8.56 15.24
N THR A 389 5.23 -7.62 14.46
CA THR A 389 6.59 -7.10 14.66
C THR A 389 6.55 -5.68 15.23
N PHE A 390 7.22 -5.49 16.36
CA PHE A 390 7.61 -4.19 16.90
C PHE A 390 9.11 -4.00 16.67
N ALA A 391 9.51 -2.82 16.21
CA ALA A 391 10.92 -2.47 16.04
C ALA A 391 11.20 -1.06 16.58
N ASP A 392 12.05 -0.97 17.61
CA ASP A 392 12.70 0.29 18.01
C ASP A 392 13.96 0.43 17.14
N TRP A 393 13.75 0.93 15.93
CA TRP A 393 14.78 1.01 14.91
C TRP A 393 15.58 2.31 15.04
N ARG A 394 16.85 2.19 15.42
CA ARG A 394 17.79 3.31 15.66
C ARG A 394 18.99 3.29 14.73
N ASN A 395 19.07 2.28 13.86
CA ASN A 395 20.11 2.18 12.84
C ASN A 395 19.78 3.09 11.66
N LYS A 396 20.73 3.96 11.32
CA LYS A 396 20.64 4.81 10.12
C LYS A 396 21.13 4.03 8.92
N GLU A 397 20.78 4.52 7.73
CA GLU A 397 21.29 4.02 6.45
C GLU A 397 21.15 2.49 6.29
N THR A 398 20.04 1.95 6.78
CA THR A 398 19.79 0.50 6.79
C THR A 398 18.31 0.22 6.53
N MET A 399 18.06 -0.91 5.88
CA MET A 399 16.74 -1.40 5.54
C MET A 399 16.57 -2.82 6.10
N LEU A 400 15.62 -2.99 7.03
CA LEU A 400 15.21 -4.29 7.54
C LEU A 400 14.18 -4.91 6.59
N ARG A 401 14.42 -6.17 6.18
CA ARG A 401 13.47 -6.97 5.40
C ARG A 401 13.27 -8.33 6.02
N THR A 402 12.13 -8.95 5.73
CA THR A 402 11.89 -10.38 5.98
C THR A 402 11.68 -11.10 4.65
N SER A 403 12.05 -12.38 4.57
CA SER A 403 11.83 -13.20 3.38
C SER A 403 11.23 -14.56 3.74
N PHE A 404 10.34 -15.02 2.86
CA PHE A 404 9.65 -16.31 2.94
C PHE A 404 9.83 -17.04 1.60
N PRO A 405 10.81 -17.94 1.49
CA PRO A 405 10.91 -18.85 0.35
C PRO A 405 9.72 -19.81 0.36
N HIS A 406 9.13 -20.03 -0.82
CA HIS A 406 8.03 -20.97 -1.01
C HIS A 406 8.42 -22.02 -2.03
N ASP A 407 7.97 -23.26 -1.85
CA ASP A 407 8.18 -24.35 -2.82
C ASP A 407 7.16 -24.26 -3.96
N LEU A 408 7.12 -23.10 -4.61
CA LEU A 408 6.20 -22.76 -5.69
C LEU A 408 6.98 -22.20 -6.88
N LEU A 409 6.89 -22.89 -8.02
CA LEU A 409 7.38 -22.38 -9.30
C LEU A 409 6.20 -21.78 -10.08
N ALA A 410 6.11 -20.46 -10.10
CA ALA A 410 5.12 -19.71 -10.88
C ALA A 410 5.82 -18.62 -11.70
N GLU A 411 5.33 -18.36 -12.92
CA GLU A 411 5.87 -17.31 -13.81
C GLU A 411 5.41 -15.90 -13.40
N GLU A 412 4.35 -15.82 -12.60
CA GLU A 412 3.73 -14.57 -12.18
C GLU A 412 3.30 -14.63 -10.70
N ALA A 413 3.38 -13.48 -10.04
CA ALA A 413 2.74 -13.21 -8.76
C ALA A 413 1.48 -12.36 -8.99
N VAL A 414 0.39 -12.70 -8.29
CA VAL A 414 -0.84 -11.90 -8.26
C VAL A 414 -0.72 -10.92 -7.09
N CYS A 415 -0.74 -9.63 -7.38
CA CYS A 415 -0.62 -8.57 -6.40
C CYS A 415 -1.92 -7.78 -6.30
N ASP A 416 -2.41 -7.57 -5.08
CA ASP A 416 -3.55 -6.71 -4.84
C ASP A 416 -3.18 -5.25 -5.14
N ILE A 417 -4.14 -4.54 -5.73
CA ILE A 417 -4.07 -3.10 -5.99
C ILE A 417 -5.45 -2.48 -5.71
N GLN A 418 -5.58 -1.17 -5.89
CA GLN A 418 -6.89 -0.52 -5.75
C GLN A 418 -7.91 -1.15 -6.70
N PHE A 419 -9.00 -1.67 -6.14
CA PHE A 419 -10.15 -2.25 -6.85
C PHE A 419 -9.85 -3.44 -7.78
N GLY A 420 -8.79 -4.20 -7.52
CA GLY A 420 -8.50 -5.41 -8.28
C GLY A 420 -7.16 -6.04 -7.94
N ASN A 421 -6.68 -6.91 -8.81
CA ASN A 421 -5.34 -7.48 -8.74
C ASN A 421 -4.65 -7.38 -10.10
N ILE A 422 -3.32 -7.36 -10.06
CA ILE A 422 -2.47 -7.35 -11.25
C ILE A 422 -1.46 -8.49 -11.17
N ARG A 423 -1.14 -9.06 -12.34
CA ARG A 423 -0.12 -10.10 -12.49
C ARG A 423 1.21 -9.44 -12.80
N ARG A 424 2.24 -9.75 -12.03
CA ARG A 424 3.61 -9.28 -12.25
C ARG A 424 4.54 -10.47 -12.42
N PRO A 425 5.53 -10.38 -13.31
CA PRO A 425 6.48 -11.46 -13.56
C PRO A 425 7.30 -11.76 -12.30
N THR A 426 7.63 -13.02 -12.08
CA THR A 426 8.62 -13.48 -11.08
C THR A 426 9.99 -13.75 -11.69
N THR A 427 10.14 -13.46 -12.98
CA THR A 427 11.34 -13.69 -13.77
C THR A 427 11.99 -12.37 -14.18
N ALA A 428 13.20 -12.43 -14.72
CA ALA A 428 13.96 -11.28 -15.22
C ALA A 428 14.25 -11.43 -16.72
N ASN A 429 13.28 -11.93 -17.50
CA ASN A 429 13.49 -12.31 -18.90
C ASN A 429 13.62 -11.09 -19.83
N SER A 430 12.96 -9.98 -19.51
CA SER A 430 13.06 -8.71 -20.22
C SER A 430 13.53 -7.59 -19.30
N THR A 431 13.98 -6.49 -19.89
CA THR A 431 14.33 -5.26 -19.14
C THR A 431 13.14 -4.66 -18.40
N GLN A 432 11.90 -4.91 -18.86
CA GLN A 432 10.68 -4.50 -18.16
C GLN A 432 10.41 -5.37 -16.94
N ASP A 433 10.72 -6.67 -17.01
CA ASP A 433 10.57 -7.57 -15.88
C ASP A 433 11.63 -7.27 -14.82
N MET A 434 12.89 -7.06 -15.25
CA MET A 434 13.99 -6.63 -14.38
C MET A 434 13.69 -5.33 -13.64
N ALA A 435 12.96 -4.39 -14.26
CA ALA A 435 12.60 -3.15 -13.60
C ALA A 435 11.61 -3.35 -12.44
N LYS A 436 10.82 -4.44 -12.46
CA LYS A 436 9.82 -4.79 -11.43
C LYS A 436 10.43 -5.63 -10.29
N ASP A 437 11.65 -5.33 -9.90
CA ASP A 437 12.34 -6.00 -8.80
C ASP A 437 11.68 -5.73 -7.43
N GLU A 438 11.04 -4.56 -7.32
CA GLU A 438 10.32 -4.06 -6.16
C GLU A 438 8.95 -3.58 -6.60
N ILE A 439 7.90 -4.08 -5.95
CA ILE A 439 6.53 -3.85 -6.39
C ILE A 439 5.68 -3.37 -5.20
N PRO A 440 4.82 -2.37 -5.40
CA PRO A 440 3.82 -2.02 -4.39
C PRO A 440 2.76 -3.14 -4.36
N ALA A 441 2.41 -3.57 -3.16
CA ALA A 441 1.40 -4.60 -2.89
C ALA A 441 0.64 -4.27 -1.60
#